data_AF-A0A529I635-F1
#
_entry.id   AF-A0A529I635-F1
#
_cell.length_a   1.000
_cell.length_b   1.000
_cell.length_c   1.000
_cell.angle_alpha   90.00
_cell.angle_beta   90.00
_cell.angle_gamma   90.00
#
_symmetry.space_group_name_H-M   'P 1'
#
loop_
_entity.id
_entity.type
_entity.pdbx_description
1 polymer ?
#
loop_
_entity_poly.entity_id
_entity_poly.type
_entity_poly.pdbx_seq_one_letter_code
_entity_poly.pdbx_strand_id
1 'polypeptide(L)' 'MECSGCGFEVEGGFAFCPKCGRRQPVPCAGCGYLCAPDFEFCPKCGASLGAPAKAAERPAPT' A
#
# COMPACT_ATOMS: atom_id res chain seq x y z
N MET A 1 -4.19 4.43 -11.05
CA MET A 1 -4.00 5.86 -10.75
C MET A 1 -2.57 6.23 -11.11
N GLU A 2 -2.32 7.39 -11.71
CA GLU A 2 -0.95 7.77 -12.08
C GLU A 2 -0.22 8.45 -10.92
N CYS A 3 1.04 8.06 -10.69
CA CYS A 3 1.86 8.70 -9.69
C CYS A 3 2.15 10.15 -10.09
N SER A 4 1.72 11.12 -9.27
CA SER A 4 1.94 12.56 -9.53
C SER A 4 3.41 12.99 -9.57
N GLY A 5 4.33 12.12 -9.12
CA GLY A 5 5.76 12.39 -9.17
C GLY A 5 6.48 11.88 -10.42
N CYS A 6 6.00 10.81 -11.06
CA CYS A 6 6.71 10.16 -12.17
C CYS A 6 5.82 9.70 -13.34
N GLY A 7 4.50 9.84 -13.24
CA GLY A 7 3.54 9.39 -14.25
C GLY A 7 3.40 7.86 -14.37
N PHE A 8 3.96 7.08 -13.44
CA PHE A 8 3.80 5.62 -13.48
C PHE A 8 2.39 5.20 -13.05
N GLU A 9 1.82 4.20 -13.72
CA GLU A 9 0.55 3.62 -13.33
C GLU A 9 0.70 2.83 -12.02
N VAL A 10 0.12 3.36 -10.96
CA VAL A 10 0.07 2.73 -9.63
C VAL A 10 -1.31 2.10 -9.46
N GLU A 11 -1.31 0.83 -9.14
CA GLU A 11 -2.53 0.08 -8.85
C GLU A 11 -3.09 0.53 -7.48
N GLY A 12 -4.42 0.63 -7.40
CA GLY A 12 -5.09 1.04 -6.16
C GLY A 12 -4.83 0.00 -5.07
N GLY A 13 -4.04 0.36 -4.07
CA GLY A 13 -3.61 -0.57 -3.00
C GLY A 13 -2.13 -0.43 -2.63
N PHE A 14 -1.31 0.22 -3.46
CA PHE A 14 0.09 0.47 -3.16
C PHE A 14 0.30 1.76 -2.37
N ALA A 15 0.88 1.64 -1.18
CA ALA A 15 1.29 2.78 -0.33
C ALA A 15 2.40 3.63 -0.93
N PHE A 16 3.15 3.09 -1.89
CA PHE A 16 4.29 3.74 -2.52
C PHE A 16 4.29 3.42 -4.02
N CYS A 17 4.70 4.38 -4.83
CA CYS A 17 4.95 4.12 -6.24
C CYS A 17 6.16 3.18 -6.36
N PRO A 18 6.04 2.01 -7.02
CA PRO A 18 7.14 1.06 -7.15
C PRO A 18 8.31 1.59 -8.02
N LYS A 19 8.06 2.64 -8.81
CA LYS A 19 9.06 3.23 -9.70
C LYS A 19 9.88 4.34 -9.04
N CYS A 20 9.23 5.25 -8.33
CA CYS A 20 9.89 6.43 -7.75
C CYS A 20 9.87 6.48 -6.23
N GLY A 21 9.21 5.54 -5.56
CA GLY A 21 9.11 5.48 -4.09
C GLY A 21 8.19 6.53 -3.47
N ARG A 22 7.50 7.37 -4.27
CA ARG A 22 6.60 8.42 -3.75
C ARG A 22 5.39 7.79 -3.08
N ARG A 23 5.09 8.20 -1.85
CA ARG A 23 3.90 7.76 -1.10
C ARG A 23 2.61 8.08 -1.85
N GLN A 24 1.71 7.10 -1.98
CA GLN A 24 0.41 7.22 -2.61
C GLN A 24 -0.70 6.85 -1.61
N PRO A 25 -1.88 7.51 -1.67
CA PRO A 25 -3.03 7.15 -0.84
C PRO A 25 -3.47 5.71 -1.09
N VAL A 26 -3.77 4.97 -0.02
CA VAL A 26 -4.09 3.54 -0.07
C VAL A 26 -5.57 3.34 0.21
N PRO A 27 -6.32 2.67 -0.67
CA PRO A 27 -7.66 2.23 -0.35
C PRO A 27 -7.63 1.12 0.70
N CYS A 28 -8.43 1.25 1.75
CA CYS A 28 -8.59 0.23 2.75
C CYS A 28 -9.20 -1.05 2.14
N ALA A 29 -8.54 -2.19 2.28
CA ALA A 29 -9.07 -3.47 1.80
C ALA A 29 -10.37 -3.91 2.53
N GLY A 30 -10.59 -3.45 3.77
CA GLY A 30 -11.76 -3.81 4.56
C GLY A 30 -13.02 -2.98 4.26
N CYS A 31 -12.87 -1.72 3.83
CA CYS A 31 -14.03 -0.83 3.62
C CYS A 31 -13.96 0.05 2.36
N GLY A 32 -12.88 -0.01 1.60
CA GLY A 32 -12.65 0.81 0.40
C GLY A 32 -12.30 2.27 0.68
N TYR A 33 -12.17 2.70 1.94
CA TYR A 33 -11.86 4.09 2.26
C TYR A 33 -10.42 4.45 1.90
N LEU A 34 -10.22 5.54 1.15
CA LEU A 34 -8.90 6.07 0.84
C LEU A 34 -8.25 6.64 2.10
N CYS A 35 -7.22 5.96 2.57
CA CYS A 35 -6.45 6.35 3.73
C CYS A 35 -5.12 6.97 3.30
N ALA A 36 -4.66 7.95 4.08
CA ALA A 36 -3.34 8.53 3.84
C ALA A 36 -2.25 7.48 4.10
N PRO A 37 -1.12 7.53 3.36
CA PRO A 37 -0.04 6.54 3.47
C PRO A 37 0.69 6.56 4.82
N ASP A 38 0.45 7.57 5.66
CA ASP A 38 0.94 7.63 7.04
C ASP A 38 0.08 6.84 8.03
N PHE A 39 -1.11 6.39 7.63
CA PHE A 39 -1.97 5.60 8.50
C PHE A 39 -1.65 4.11 8.36
N GLU A 40 -1.32 3.47 9.48
CA GLU A 40 -1.19 2.00 9.57
C GLU A 40 -2.55 1.29 9.63
N PHE A 41 -3.60 1.98 10.10
CA PHE A 41 -4.95 1.45 10.24
C PHE A 41 -5.98 2.43 9.68
N CYS A 42 -7.05 1.88 9.11
CA CYS A 42 -8.14 2.67 8.58
C CYS A 42 -8.85 3.38 9.74
N PRO A 43 -8.95 4.73 9.74
CA PRO A 43 -9.67 5.45 10.79
C PRO A 43 -11.19 5.21 10.75
N LYS A 44 -11.70 4.63 9.65
CA LYS A 44 -13.13 4.34 9.49
C LYS A 44 -13.53 2.96 10.01
N CYS A 45 -12.74 1.93 9.70
CA CYS A 45 -13.09 0.54 10.05
C CYS A 45 -12.05 -0.17 10.93
N GLY A 46 -10.89 0.43 11.19
CA GLY A 46 -9.80 -0.16 11.96
C GLY A 46 -8.97 -1.20 11.22
N ALA A 47 -9.27 -1.52 9.95
CA ALA A 47 -8.50 -2.50 9.19
C ALA A 47 -7.09 -1.99 8.84
N SER A 48 -6.09 -2.87 8.93
CA SER A 48 -4.70 -2.55 8.64
C SER A 48 -4.50 -2.16 7.17
N LEU A 49 -3.79 -1.05 6.94
CA LEU A 49 -3.53 -0.44 5.62
C LEU A 49 -2.14 -0.76 5.07
N GLY A 50 -1.24 -1.28 5.90
CA GLY A 50 0.03 -1.92 5.52
C GLY A 50 0.04 -3.37 6.01
N ALA A 51 0.45 -4.38 5.25
CA ALA A 51 1.52 -4.39 4.26
C ALA A 51 1.28 -5.41 3.11
N PRO A 52 1.80 -5.16 1.89
CA PRO A 52 2.12 -6.24 0.97
C PRO A 52 3.46 -6.89 1.37
N ALA A 53 3.37 -8.06 1.99
CA ALA A 53 4.31 -9.17 1.95
C ALA A 53 5.83 -8.90 1.78
N LYS A 54 6.58 -8.99 2.88
CA LYS A 54 7.54 -10.10 3.07
C LYS A 54 7.25 -10.68 4.46
N ALA A 55 6.65 -11.86 4.56
CA ALA A 55 7.41 -13.10 4.47
C ALA A 55 6.91 -14.04 3.37
N ALA A 56 7.42 -13.85 2.16
CA ALA A 56 7.80 -14.97 1.31
C ALA A 56 9.15 -14.61 0.69
N GLU A 57 10.23 -14.79 1.46
CA GLU A 57 11.48 -15.28 0.89
C GLU A 57 12.45 -15.77 1.98
N ARG A 58 12.23 -17.00 2.44
CA ARG A 58 13.12 -18.14 2.17
C ARG A 58 12.45 -19.42 2.67
N PRO A 59 12.53 -20.54 1.93
CA PRO A 59 12.08 -21.84 2.42
C PRO A 59 12.85 -22.21 3.69
N ALA A 60 12.22 -23.00 4.57
CA ALA A 60 12.85 -23.50 5.78
C ALA A 60 14.21 -24.18 5.46
N PRO A 61 15.25 -23.97 6.28
CA PRO A 61 16.57 -24.59 6.12
C PRO A 61 16.51 -26.10 6.36
N THR A 62 17.30 -26.89 5.61
CA THR A 62 17.57 -28.31 5.91
C THR A 62 18.54 -28.45 7.07
#